data_AF-A0A4P7TJU0-F1
#
_entry.id   AF-A0A4P7TJU0-F1
#
_cell.length_a   1.000
_cell.length_b   1.000
_cell.length_c   1.000
_cell.angle_alpha   90.00
_cell.angle_beta   90.00
_cell.angle_gamma   90.00
#
_symmetry.space_group_name_H-M   'P 1'
#
loop_
_entity.id
_entity.type
_entity.pdbx_description
1 polymer ?
#
loop_
_entity_poly.entity_id
_entity_poly.type
_entity_poly.pdbx_seq_one_letter_code
_entity_poly.pdbx_strand_id
1 'polypeptide(L)' 'MATQTEVARHLSLTDRQLRRLQKLPGAPVSNKRGQLDLDAWRDFYISYLRRSKNDVPDGDPEEDYEEKLR' A
#
# COMPACT_ATOMS: atom_id res chain seq x y z
N MET A 1 -1.77 -15.81 2.41
CA MET A 1 -2.39 -15.32 1.17
C MET A 1 -3.58 -14.46 1.55
N ALA A 2 -3.65 -13.24 1.04
CA ALA A 2 -4.65 -12.24 1.40
C ALA A 2 -5.33 -11.64 0.17
N THR A 3 -6.53 -11.12 0.36
CA THR A 3 -7.27 -10.33 -0.62
C THR A 3 -6.75 -8.90 -0.67
N GLN A 4 -7.13 -8.14 -1.70
CA GLN A 4 -6.76 -6.73 -1.84
C GLN A 4 -7.15 -5.91 -0.59
N THR A 5 -8.37 -6.09 -0.09
CA THR A 5 -8.87 -5.38 1.09
C THR A 5 -8.14 -5.77 2.37
N GLU A 6 -7.74 -7.03 2.51
CA GLU A 6 -6.95 -7.48 3.66
C GLU A 6 -5.54 -6.88 3.66
N VAL A 7 -4.89 -6.83 2.49
CA VAL A 7 -3.58 -6.17 2.34
C VAL A 7 -3.70 -4.67 2.61
N ALA A 8 -4.73 -4.01 2.06
CA ALA A 8 -4.95 -2.58 2.27
C ALA A 8 -5.15 -2.28 3.76
N ARG A 9 -6.04 -3.01 4.43
CA ARG A 9 -6.26 -2.88 5.88
C ARG A 9 -4.98 -3.16 6.68
N HIS A 10 -4.21 -4.19 6.32
CA HIS A 10 -2.97 -4.54 7.04
C HIS A 10 -1.92 -3.43 6.97
N LEU A 11 -1.81 -2.77 5.82
CA LEU A 11 -0.90 -1.64 5.64
C LEU A 11 -1.49 -0.31 6.11
N SER A 12 -2.71 -0.32 6.67
CA SER A 12 -3.48 0.89 6.99
C SER A 12 -3.60 1.80 5.77
N LEU A 13 -4.01 1.25 4.63
CA LEU A 13 -4.24 1.97 3.37
C LEU A 13 -5.67 1.75 2.89
N THR A 14 -6.14 2.63 2.02
CA THR A 14 -7.37 2.41 1.25
C THR A 14 -7.11 1.49 0.05
N ASP A 15 -8.14 0.78 -0.44
CA ASP A 15 -8.04 -0.04 -1.66
C ASP A 15 -7.60 0.79 -2.87
N ARG A 16 -7.97 2.08 -2.91
CA ARG A 16 -7.55 3.02 -3.97
C ARG A 16 -6.05 3.30 -3.91
N GLN A 17 -5.50 3.54 -2.71
CA GLN A 17 -4.06 3.72 -2.51
C GLN A 17 -3.30 2.44 -2.87
N LEU A 18 -3.80 1.27 -2.44
CA LEU A 18 -3.19 -0.01 -2.82
C LEU A 18 -3.18 -0.22 -4.34
N ARG A 19 -4.27 0.11 -5.05
CA ARG A 19 -4.32 0.09 -6.52
C ARG A 19 -3.34 1.06 -7.18
N ARG A 20 -3.04 2.20 -6.56
CA ARG A 20 -1.99 3.12 -7.05
C ARG A 20 -0.61 2.50 -6.84
N LEU A 21 -0.35 1.92 -5.67
CA LEU A 21 0.91 1.21 -5.38
C LEU A 21 1.13 0.02 -6.32
N GLN A 22 0.08 -0.71 -6.70
CA GLN A 22 0.15 -1.80 -7.70
C GLN A 22 0.65 -1.36 -9.07
N LYS A 23 0.56 -0.06 -9.41
CA LYS A 23 1.07 0.48 -10.68
C LYS A 23 2.55 0.86 -10.61
N LEU A 24 3.14 0.86 -9.42
CA LEU A 24 4.54 1.23 -9.25
C LEU A 24 5.47 0.08 -9.66
N PRO A 25 6.66 0.40 -10.20
CA PRO A 25 7.64 -0.63 -10.53
C PRO A 25 8.11 -1.36 -9.26
N GLY A 26 8.11 -2.69 -9.32
CA GLY A 26 8.50 -3.55 -8.19
C GLY A 26 7.37 -3.88 -7.22
N ALA A 27 6.13 -3.44 -7.48
CA ALA A 27 4.98 -3.83 -6.68
C ALA A 27 4.75 -5.36 -6.75
N PRO A 28 4.41 -6.02 -5.63
CA PRO A 28 4.13 -7.44 -5.63
C PRO A 28 2.90 -7.77 -6.49
N VAL A 29 3.07 -8.73 -7.40
CA VAL A 29 2.00 -9.21 -8.27
C VAL A 29 1.15 -10.25 -7.57
N SER A 30 -0.15 -10.23 -7.84
CA SER A 30 -1.05 -11.28 -7.39
C SER A 30 -0.74 -12.61 -8.06
N ASN A 31 -0.91 -13.69 -7.32
CA ASN A 31 -0.84 -15.05 -7.79
C ASN A 31 -1.95 -15.28 -8.85
N LYS A 32 -1.88 -16.39 -9.61
CA LYS A 32 -2.87 -16.75 -10.65
C LYS A 32 -4.34 -16.80 -10.18
N ARG A 33 -4.59 -16.78 -8.86
CA ARG A 33 -5.93 -16.76 -8.24
C ARG A 33 -6.36 -15.38 -7.72
N GLY A 34 -5.62 -14.32 -8.04
CA GLY A 34 -5.90 -12.96 -7.56
C GLY A 34 -5.58 -12.74 -6.08
N GLN A 35 -4.91 -13.69 -5.43
CA GLN A 35 -4.43 -13.56 -4.06
C GLN A 35 -3.13 -12.76 -4.05
N LEU A 36 -2.93 -11.96 -3.00
CA LEU A 36 -1.73 -11.18 -2.76
C LEU A 36 -0.97 -11.77 -1.57
N ASP A 37 0.35 -11.63 -1.61
CA ASP A 37 1.23 -12.02 -0.51
C ASP A 37 1.43 -10.84 0.46
N LEU A 38 0.93 -10.98 1.69
CA LEU A 38 1.02 -9.93 2.71
C LEU A 38 2.46 -9.56 3.04
N ASP A 39 3.34 -10.54 3.17
CA ASP A 39 4.72 -10.28 3.57
C ASP A 39 5.46 -9.54 2.46
N ALA A 40 5.25 -9.94 1.20
CA ALA A 40 5.79 -9.23 0.05
C ALA A 40 5.28 -7.78 -0.04
N TRP A 41 3.99 -7.56 0.23
CA TRP A 41 3.39 -6.22 0.28
C TRP A 41 3.92 -5.36 1.42
N ARG A 42 4.16 -5.96 2.58
CA ARG A 42 4.76 -5.28 3.73
C ARG A 42 6.18 -4.82 3.41
N ASP A 43 7.01 -5.71 2.89
CA ASP A 43 8.41 -5.40 2.58
C ASP A 43 8.53 -4.36 1.46
N PHE A 44 7.66 -4.45 0.44
CA PHE A 44 7.53 -3.44 -0.60
C PHE A 44 7.13 -2.09 -0.03
N TYR A 45 6.10 -2.02 0.82
CA TYR A 45 5.60 -0.76 1.36
C TYR A 45 6.63 -0.09 2.28
N ILE A 46 7.34 -0.86 3.12
CA ILE A 46 8.45 -0.35 3.93
C ILE A 46 9.55 0.23 3.03
N SER A 47 9.91 -0.48 1.96
CA SER A 47 10.92 -0.02 1.00
C SER A 47 10.48 1.25 0.26
N TYR A 48 9.20 1.33 -0.10
CA TYR A 48 8.58 2.49 -0.73
C TYR A 48 8.63 3.72 0.20
N LEU A 49 8.23 3.58 1.46
CA LEU A 49 8.30 4.66 2.45
C LEU A 49 9.74 5.14 2.69
N ARG A 50 10.69 4.20 2.76
CA ARG A 50 12.12 4.53 2.91
C ARG A 50 12.67 5.29 1.69
N ARG A 51 12.20 4.97 0.49
CA ARG A 51 12.61 5.67 -0.74
C ARG A 51 11.97 7.04 -0.84
N SER A 52 10.67 7.16 -0.55
CA SER A 52 9.94 8.44 -0.58
C SER A 52 10.47 9.46 0.45
N LYS A 53 11.08 9.02 1.55
CA LYS A 53 11.76 9.95 2.48
C LYS A 53 13.01 10.59 1.86
N ASN A 54 13.60 9.98 0.83
CA ASN A 54 14.78 10.48 0.14
C ASN A 54 14.44 11.15 -1.22
N ASP A 55 13.36 10.74 -1.88
CA ASP A 55 12.79 11.34 -3.08
C ASP A 55 11.46 12.03 -2.73
N VAL A 56 11.48 13.34 -2.45
CA VAL A 56 10.26 14.12 -2.20
C VAL A 56 9.69 14.64 -3.52
N PRO A 57 8.52 14.14 -3.97
CA PRO A 57 7.51 14.98 -4.56
C PRO A 57 6.43 15.22 -3.51
N ASP A 58 6.31 16.50 -3.14
CA ASP A 58 5.19 17.07 -2.39
C ASP A 58 3.87 16.68 -3.08
N GLY A 59 2.93 16.07 -2.35
CA GLY A 59 1.61 15.65 -2.86
C GLY A 59 1.34 14.16 -2.60
N ASP A 60 0.52 13.74 -1.64
CA ASP A 60 -0.62 14.40 -1.02
C ASP A 60 -0.85 13.70 0.34
N PRO A 61 -0.64 14.36 1.50
CA PRO A 61 -0.97 13.82 2.82
C PRO A 61 -2.43 14.06 3.20
N GLU A 62 -3.26 14.55 2.26
CA GLU A 62 -4.62 14.96 2.58
C GLU A 62 -5.62 13.80 2.52
N GLU A 63 -6.45 13.80 3.57
CA GLU A 63 -7.68 13.03 3.79
C GLU A 63 -7.51 11.61 4.35
N ASP A 64 -7.85 11.50 5.64
CA ASP A 64 -8.73 10.42 6.16
C ASP A 64 -8.12 9.37 7.10
N TYR A 65 -7.13 9.74 7.94
CA TYR A 65 -6.70 8.84 9.03
C TYR A 65 -7.40 9.06 10.38
N GLU A 66 -8.08 10.18 10.67
CA GLU A 66 -8.61 10.42 12.02
C GLU A 66 -9.96 11.18 12.11
N GLU A 67 -10.98 10.84 11.30
CA GLU A 67 -12.39 11.01 11.75
C GLU A 67 -12.91 9.72 12.39
N LYS A 68 -12.06 9.04 13.18
CA LYS A 68 -12.44 7.79 13.86
C LYS A 68 -11.88 7.62 15.28
N LEU A 69 -11.75 8.73 16.01
CA LEU A 69 -11.57 8.72 17.46
C LEU A 69 -12.33 9.85 18.20
N ARG A 70 -13.35 10.46 17.57
CA ARG A 70 -14.30 11.35 18.25
C ARG A 70 -15.68 10.73 18.37
#